data_AF-A0A821E8M3-F1
#
_entry.id   AF-A0A821E8M3-F1
#
_cell.length_a   1.000
_cell.length_b   1.000
_cell.length_c   1.000
_cell.angle_alpha   90.00
_cell.angle_beta   90.00
_cell.angle_gamma   90.00
#
_symmetry.space_group_name_H-M   'P 1'
#
loop_
_entity.id
_entity.type
_entity.pdbx_description
1 polymer ?
#
loop_
_entity_poly.entity_id
_entity_poly.type
_entity_poly.pdbx_seq_one_letter_code
_entity_poly.pdbx_strand_id
1 'polypeptide(L)'
;MNSPEWFYILLACLACICNGGAQPAFGVTLSKVIAVFQECDPNIQEKGVFIYVLFFIGIALVTLFTMFLQSFFFAISGESLTQRLRAKIFRTLLQQDIAYFDQAENNTGALCTRLATEASDVQGATGVRIGTMLQNISNLGVGIVLAFIYGWSLTLIMLAFVPFMILAGFLQTYLLTGIADKDKKVLEEAGKIAVESISNIRTVAQLTKEQYFGDEYCKKLDVCFKNSVRRAHVFGLLFGFTDAIMFFGIAALFSFGAWRVQQGAMTFENVMLILNCILFGAMSVGQTASMAPDYSKAIASSKNILSLFQRVPTIDNSSTVGNEL
;
A
#
# COMPACT_ATOMS: atom_id res chain seq x y z
N MET A 1 -1.80 -13.66 19.27
CA MET A 1 -3.09 -14.17 18.75
C MET A 1 -2.91 -15.09 17.53
N ASN A 2 -1.84 -14.93 16.73
CA ASN A 2 -1.47 -15.86 15.64
C ASN A 2 -0.38 -16.91 16.00
N SER A 3 -0.14 -17.15 17.29
CA SER A 3 0.83 -18.15 17.76
C SER A 3 0.63 -19.58 17.21
N PRO A 4 -0.60 -20.11 17.02
CA PRO A 4 -0.76 -21.48 16.54
C PRO A 4 -0.47 -21.67 15.04
N GLU A 5 -0.31 -20.59 14.26
CA GLU A 5 -0.04 -20.63 12.81
C GLU A 5 1.34 -20.09 12.45
N TRP A 6 2.21 -19.91 13.43
CA TRP A 6 3.54 -19.35 13.24
C TRP A 6 4.34 -20.11 12.17
N PHE A 7 4.17 -21.43 12.08
CA PHE A 7 4.81 -22.25 11.05
C PHE A 7 4.38 -21.86 9.62
N TYR A 8 3.08 -21.66 9.39
CA TYR A 8 2.56 -21.23 8.08
C TYR A 8 3.04 -19.84 7.71
N ILE A 9 3.09 -18.92 8.68
CA ILE A 9 3.59 -17.57 8.50
C ILE A 9 5.09 -17.60 8.15
N LEU A 10 5.89 -18.41 8.84
CA LEU A 10 7.33 -18.53 8.58
C LEU A 10 7.60 -19.08 7.17
N LEU A 11 6.88 -20.13 6.78
CA LEU A 11 7.00 -20.71 5.43
C LEU A 11 6.58 -19.71 4.35
N ALA A 12 5.51 -18.96 4.58
CA ALA A 12 5.08 -17.89 3.69
C ALA A 12 6.11 -16.75 3.58
N CYS A 13 6.73 -16.36 4.70
CA CYS A 13 7.79 -15.35 4.72
C CYS A 13 9.04 -15.79 3.93
N LEU A 14 9.44 -17.06 4.02
CA LEU A 14 10.53 -17.59 3.20
C LEU A 14 10.16 -17.54 1.71
N ALA A 15 8.93 -17.92 1.36
CA ALA A 15 8.44 -17.80 -0.01
C ALA A 15 8.44 -16.33 -0.51
N CYS A 16 8.05 -15.36 0.32
CA CYS A 16 8.14 -13.92 0.01
C CYS A 16 9.56 -13.47 -0.31
N ILE A 17 10.53 -13.89 0.50
CA ILE A 17 11.92 -13.47 0.34
C ILE A 17 12.48 -14.00 -0.98
N CYS A 18 12.24 -15.28 -1.27
CA CYS A 18 12.62 -15.90 -2.54
C CYS A 18 11.99 -15.18 -3.74
N ASN A 19 10.70 -14.86 -3.62
CA ASN A 19 9.96 -14.17 -4.67
C ASN A 19 10.38 -12.71 -4.85
N GLY A 20 10.78 -12.03 -3.77
CA GLY A 20 11.37 -10.69 -3.84
C GLY A 20 12.69 -10.66 -4.62
N GLY A 21 13.48 -11.73 -4.55
CA GLY A 21 14.69 -11.89 -5.35
C GLY A 21 14.46 -12.16 -6.84
N ALA A 22 13.21 -12.44 -7.26
CA ALA A 22 12.92 -12.78 -8.65
C ALA A 22 12.95 -11.58 -9.60
N GLN A 23 12.52 -10.38 -9.17
CA GLN A 23 12.57 -9.18 -10.02
C GLN A 23 14.02 -8.74 -10.31
N PRO A 24 14.95 -8.72 -9.35
CA PRO A 24 16.36 -8.44 -9.64
C PRO A 24 16.99 -9.55 -10.47
N ALA A 25 16.67 -10.82 -10.21
CA ALA A 25 17.14 -11.94 -11.03
C ALA A 25 16.70 -11.79 -12.50
N PHE A 26 15.43 -11.42 -12.73
CA PHE A 26 14.91 -11.09 -14.05
C PHE A 26 15.69 -9.93 -14.70
N GLY A 27 15.97 -8.86 -13.94
CA GLY A 27 16.78 -7.74 -14.41
C GLY A 27 18.20 -8.14 -14.85
N VAL A 28 18.86 -9.04 -14.09
CA VAL A 28 20.18 -9.58 -14.43
C VAL A 28 20.10 -10.43 -15.71
N THR A 29 19.16 -11.37 -15.79
CA THR A 29 18.98 -12.23 -16.98
C THR A 29 18.66 -11.40 -18.22
N LEU A 30 17.80 -10.39 -18.10
CA LEU A 30 17.48 -9.47 -19.20
C LEU A 30 18.71 -8.70 -19.67
N SER A 31 19.53 -8.20 -18.75
CA SER A 31 20.75 -7.46 -19.08
C SER A 31 21.79 -8.33 -19.78
N LYS A 32 21.92 -9.60 -19.35
CA LYS A 32 22.75 -10.61 -20.02
C LYS A 32 22.28 -10.93 -21.43
N VAL A 33 20.97 -11.06 -21.64
CA VAL A 33 20.40 -11.27 -22.98
C VAL A 33 20.69 -10.11 -23.90
N ILE A 34 20.51 -8.87 -23.42
CA ILE A 34 20.84 -7.67 -24.19
C ILE A 34 22.32 -7.67 -24.59
N ALA A 35 23.22 -8.12 -23.71
CA ALA A 35 24.64 -8.23 -24.03
C ALA A 35 24.93 -9.31 -25.10
N VAL A 36 24.25 -10.46 -25.07
CA VAL A 36 24.39 -11.50 -26.11
C VAL A 36 23.96 -10.99 -27.48
N PHE A 37 22.96 -10.12 -27.55
CA PHE A 37 22.54 -9.48 -28.81
C PHE A 37 23.58 -8.51 -29.39
N GLN A 38 24.61 -8.15 -28.64
CA GLN A 38 25.74 -7.34 -29.14
C GLN A 38 26.84 -8.22 -29.77
N GLU A 39 26.79 -9.54 -29.58
CA GLU A 39 27.75 -10.45 -30.17
C GLU A 39 27.53 -10.58 -31.69
N CYS A 40 28.61 -10.52 -32.47
CA CYS A 40 28.51 -10.55 -33.93
C CYS A 40 28.41 -11.97 -34.51
N ASP A 41 28.79 -13.00 -33.72
CA ASP A 41 28.79 -14.39 -34.16
C ASP A 41 27.41 -15.06 -33.99
N PRO A 42 26.71 -15.44 -35.08
CA PRO A 42 25.34 -15.95 -35.01
C PRO A 42 25.23 -17.28 -34.24
N ASN A 43 26.25 -18.14 -34.31
CA ASN A 43 26.27 -19.42 -33.59
C ASN A 43 26.41 -19.26 -32.07
N ILE A 44 27.15 -18.24 -31.62
CA ILE A 44 27.33 -17.94 -30.20
C ILE A 44 26.08 -17.24 -29.66
N GLN A 45 25.50 -16.35 -30.46
CA GLN A 45 24.26 -15.67 -30.17
C GLN A 45 23.10 -16.65 -29.96
N GLU A 46 22.89 -17.61 -30.88
CA GLU A 46 21.79 -18.59 -30.77
C GLU A 46 21.89 -19.45 -29.51
N LYS A 47 23.10 -19.96 -29.20
CA LYS A 47 23.34 -20.75 -27.98
C LYS A 47 23.15 -19.92 -26.72
N GLY A 48 23.64 -18.67 -26.71
CA GLY A 48 23.47 -17.75 -25.59
C GLY A 48 22.00 -17.46 -25.32
N VAL A 49 21.24 -17.11 -26.36
CA VAL A 49 19.80 -16.84 -26.26
C VAL A 49 19.06 -18.07 -25.73
N PHE A 50 19.33 -19.27 -26.23
CA PHE A 50 18.66 -20.49 -25.76
C PHE A 50 18.89 -20.74 -24.25
N ILE A 51 20.12 -20.55 -23.77
CA ILE A 51 20.46 -20.69 -22.35
C ILE A 51 19.71 -19.66 -21.49
N TYR A 52 19.66 -18.40 -21.91
CA TYR A 52 18.95 -17.36 -21.14
C TYR A 52 17.43 -17.48 -21.19
N VAL A 53 16.86 -18.00 -22.29
CA VAL A 53 15.44 -18.36 -22.35
C VAL A 53 15.12 -19.45 -21.32
N LEU A 54 15.99 -20.46 -21.17
CA LEU A 54 15.83 -21.47 -20.11
C LEU A 54 15.89 -20.85 -18.71
N PHE A 55 16.76 -19.87 -18.47
CA PHE A 55 16.78 -19.11 -17.22
C PHE A 55 15.48 -18.34 -16.98
N PHE A 56 14.90 -17.69 -17.99
CA PHE A 56 13.60 -17.02 -17.85
C PHE A 56 12.47 -17.99 -17.50
N ILE A 57 12.43 -19.16 -18.14
CA ILE A 57 11.45 -20.20 -17.82
C ILE A 57 11.65 -20.69 -16.37
N GLY A 58 12.91 -20.89 -15.95
CA GLY A 58 13.24 -21.26 -14.57
C GLY A 58 12.76 -20.23 -13.54
N ILE A 59 13.03 -18.94 -13.78
CA ILE A 59 12.55 -17.85 -12.93
C ILE A 59 11.01 -17.83 -12.90
N ALA A 60 10.36 -17.96 -14.05
CA ALA A 60 8.90 -17.97 -14.15
C ALA A 60 8.28 -19.12 -13.32
N LEU A 61 8.82 -20.34 -13.43
CA LEU A 61 8.36 -21.47 -12.64
C LEU A 61 8.56 -21.23 -11.14
N VAL A 62 9.74 -20.76 -10.72
CA VAL A 62 10.02 -20.46 -9.31
C VAL A 62 9.08 -19.38 -8.77
N THR A 63 8.82 -18.31 -9.54
CA THR A 63 7.88 -17.26 -9.14
C THR A 63 6.45 -17.77 -9.02
N LEU A 64 6.01 -18.64 -9.93
CA LEU A 64 4.68 -19.25 -9.89
C LEU A 64 4.51 -20.07 -8.61
N PHE A 65 5.46 -20.97 -8.32
CA PHE A 65 5.41 -21.80 -7.11
C PHE A 65 5.48 -20.95 -5.83
N THR A 66 6.38 -19.98 -5.76
CA THR A 66 6.54 -19.13 -4.57
C THR A 66 5.35 -18.19 -4.35
N MET A 67 4.81 -17.55 -5.39
CA MET A 67 3.59 -16.73 -5.32
C MET A 67 2.39 -17.55 -4.84
N PHE A 68 2.23 -18.77 -5.37
CA PHE A 68 1.15 -19.67 -4.97
C PHE A 68 1.25 -20.05 -3.49
N LEU A 69 2.42 -20.55 -3.05
CA LEU A 69 2.66 -20.93 -1.65
C LEU A 69 2.48 -19.73 -0.71
N GLN A 70 3.07 -18.59 -1.03
CA GLN A 70 2.93 -17.35 -0.25
C GLN A 70 1.45 -16.97 -0.08
N SER A 71 0.71 -16.90 -1.18
CA SER A 71 -0.71 -16.48 -1.15
C SER A 71 -1.57 -17.49 -0.39
N PHE A 72 -1.34 -18.78 -0.60
CA PHE A 72 -2.10 -19.86 0.05
C PHE A 72 -1.90 -19.87 1.57
N PHE A 73 -0.66 -19.86 2.05
CA PHE A 73 -0.38 -19.90 3.49
C PHE A 73 -0.82 -18.62 4.20
N PHE A 74 -0.62 -17.44 3.60
CA PHE A 74 -1.12 -16.20 4.18
C PHE A 74 -2.65 -16.08 4.14
N ALA A 75 -3.32 -16.64 3.13
CA ALA A 75 -4.78 -16.68 3.10
C ALA A 75 -5.34 -17.56 4.24
N ILE A 76 -4.80 -18.77 4.43
CA ILE A 76 -5.22 -19.66 5.51
C ILE A 76 -5.02 -19.00 6.87
N SER A 77 -3.85 -18.39 7.08
CA SER A 77 -3.58 -17.75 8.37
C SER A 77 -4.40 -16.48 8.60
N GLY A 78 -4.61 -15.69 7.55
CA GLY A 78 -5.48 -14.52 7.61
C GLY A 78 -6.91 -14.87 7.97
N GLU A 79 -7.48 -15.89 7.30
CA GLU A 79 -8.87 -16.29 7.53
C GLU A 79 -9.07 -16.93 8.92
N SER A 80 -8.12 -17.77 9.34
CA SER A 80 -8.15 -18.37 10.68
C SER A 80 -8.03 -17.32 11.79
N LEU A 81 -7.23 -16.27 11.58
CA LEU A 81 -7.14 -15.13 12.50
C LEU A 81 -8.47 -14.37 12.56
N THR A 82 -9.10 -14.08 11.42
CA THR A 82 -10.39 -13.38 11.34
C THR A 82 -11.49 -14.16 12.06
N GLN A 83 -11.57 -15.48 11.83
CA GLN A 83 -12.54 -16.34 12.49
C GLN A 83 -12.38 -16.30 14.02
N ARG A 84 -11.15 -16.43 14.53
CA ARG A 84 -10.88 -16.37 15.98
C ARG A 84 -11.13 -14.99 16.55
N LEU A 85 -10.75 -13.93 15.85
CA LEU A 85 -11.01 -12.55 16.26
C LEU A 85 -12.51 -12.31 16.38
N ARG A 86 -13.30 -12.63 15.35
CA ARG A 86 -14.76 -12.47 15.39
C ARG A 86 -15.40 -13.27 16.52
N ALA A 87 -15.03 -14.53 16.70
CA ALA A 87 -15.55 -15.35 17.79
C ALA A 87 -15.21 -14.77 19.17
N LYS A 88 -13.97 -14.28 19.35
CA LYS A 88 -13.53 -13.68 20.60
C LYS A 88 -14.19 -12.33 20.87
N ILE A 89 -14.28 -11.45 19.86
CA ILE A 89 -14.97 -10.16 19.95
C ILE A 89 -16.43 -10.39 20.33
N PHE A 90 -17.12 -11.29 19.64
CA PHE A 90 -18.52 -11.60 19.93
C PHE A 90 -18.70 -12.14 21.37
N ARG A 91 -17.84 -13.06 21.80
CA ARG A 91 -17.87 -13.58 23.18
C ARG A 91 -17.62 -12.47 24.21
N THR A 92 -16.63 -11.61 24.00
CA THR A 92 -16.33 -10.50 24.89
C THR A 92 -17.45 -9.46 24.94
N LEU A 93 -18.14 -9.22 23.81
CA LEU A 93 -19.31 -8.34 23.78
C LEU A 93 -20.45 -8.90 24.63
N LEU A 94 -20.74 -10.20 24.55
CA LEU A 94 -21.79 -10.83 25.34
C LEU A 94 -21.50 -10.85 26.86
N GLN A 95 -20.23 -10.71 27.25
CA GLN A 95 -19.82 -10.62 28.65
C GLN A 95 -19.92 -9.20 29.23
N GLN A 96 -20.19 -8.18 28.41
CA GLN A 96 -20.29 -6.81 28.89
C GLN A 96 -21.58 -6.56 29.68
N ASP A 97 -21.53 -5.62 30.61
CA ASP A 97 -22.65 -5.15 31.42
C ASP A 97 -23.67 -4.34 30.60
N ILE A 98 -24.93 -4.30 31.03
CA ILE A 98 -26.01 -3.57 30.31
C ILE A 98 -25.65 -2.08 30.12
N ALA A 99 -24.98 -1.48 31.11
CA ALA A 99 -24.52 -0.09 31.04
C ALA A 99 -23.56 0.19 29.86
N TYR A 100 -22.89 -0.83 29.30
CA TYR A 100 -22.11 -0.69 28.07
C TYR A 100 -22.98 -0.43 26.86
N PHE A 101 -24.10 -1.15 26.76
CA PHE A 101 -25.03 -1.08 25.66
C PHE A 101 -25.92 0.17 25.73
N ASP A 102 -26.05 0.78 26.92
CA ASP A 102 -26.74 2.06 27.11
C ASP A 102 -25.93 3.26 26.58
N GLN A 103 -24.63 3.09 26.30
CA GLN A 103 -23.81 4.15 25.71
C GLN A 103 -24.22 4.39 24.25
N ALA A 104 -24.42 5.67 23.88
CA ALA A 104 -24.83 6.05 22.53
C ALA A 104 -23.87 5.57 21.42
N GLU A 105 -22.59 5.37 21.75
CA GLU A 105 -21.55 4.86 20.86
C GLU A 105 -21.66 3.36 20.56
N ASN A 106 -22.33 2.60 21.44
CA ASN A 106 -22.42 1.14 21.39
C ASN A 106 -23.82 0.66 21.00
N ASN A 107 -24.49 1.39 20.12
CA ASN A 107 -25.75 0.92 19.56
C ASN A 107 -25.54 -0.40 18.79
N THR A 108 -26.59 -1.22 18.70
CA THR A 108 -26.54 -2.55 18.06
C THR A 108 -26.06 -2.51 16.61
N GLY A 109 -26.40 -1.48 15.84
CA GLY A 109 -25.92 -1.29 14.47
C GLY A 109 -24.40 -1.08 14.42
N ALA A 110 -23.89 -0.17 15.25
CA ALA A 110 -22.47 0.17 15.35
C ALA A 110 -21.65 -1.04 15.80
N LEU A 111 -22.14 -1.82 16.78
CA LEU A 111 -21.49 -3.05 17.24
C LEU A 111 -21.44 -4.13 16.16
N CYS A 112 -22.54 -4.33 15.42
CA CYS A 112 -22.56 -5.24 14.27
C CYS A 112 -21.57 -4.80 13.18
N THR A 113 -21.51 -3.51 12.87
CA THR A 113 -20.52 -2.97 11.93
C THR A 113 -19.09 -3.16 12.43
N ARG A 114 -18.79 -2.87 13.70
CA ARG A 114 -17.47 -3.09 14.30
C ARG A 114 -17.06 -4.56 14.21
N LEU A 115 -17.94 -5.49 14.59
CA LEU A 115 -17.69 -6.92 14.50
C LEU A 115 -17.41 -7.40 13.06
N ALA A 116 -18.13 -6.87 12.08
CA ALA A 116 -17.95 -7.21 10.68
C ALA A 116 -16.65 -6.64 10.09
N THR A 117 -16.35 -5.37 10.38
CA THR A 117 -15.30 -4.59 9.72
C THR A 117 -13.96 -4.60 10.44
N GLU A 118 -13.92 -4.44 11.77
CA GLU A 118 -12.66 -4.29 12.50
C GLU A 118 -11.80 -5.56 12.42
N ALA A 119 -12.41 -6.74 12.50
CA ALA A 119 -11.69 -8.01 12.34
C ALA A 119 -11.10 -8.16 10.92
N SER A 120 -11.85 -7.75 9.89
CA SER A 120 -11.39 -7.78 8.49
C SER A 120 -10.34 -6.71 8.19
N ASP A 121 -10.41 -5.54 8.83
CA ASP A 121 -9.37 -4.50 8.72
C ASP A 121 -8.04 -4.99 9.31
N VAL A 122 -8.08 -5.66 10.47
CA VAL A 122 -6.88 -6.27 11.07
C VAL A 122 -6.29 -7.32 10.13
N GLN A 123 -7.12 -8.22 9.59
CA GLN A 123 -6.69 -9.19 8.57
C GLN A 123 -6.11 -8.50 7.34
N GLY A 124 -6.71 -7.40 6.86
CA GLY A 124 -6.28 -6.67 5.68
C GLY A 124 -4.86 -6.11 5.78
N ALA A 125 -4.38 -5.81 6.99
CA ALA A 125 -2.98 -5.44 7.23
C ALA A 125 -2.11 -6.59 7.74
N THR A 126 -2.68 -7.74 8.12
CA THR A 126 -1.94 -8.97 8.41
C THR A 126 -1.97 -9.92 7.20
N GLY A 127 -1.24 -11.04 7.27
CA GLY A 127 -1.24 -12.03 6.19
C GLY A 127 -0.57 -11.52 4.90
N VAL A 128 -1.33 -11.50 3.79
CA VAL A 128 -0.82 -11.25 2.43
C VAL A 128 -0.13 -9.88 2.31
N ARG A 129 -0.66 -8.86 2.99
CA ARG A 129 -0.15 -7.48 2.95
C ARG A 129 1.27 -7.39 3.54
N ILE A 130 1.51 -8.05 4.68
CA ILE A 130 2.85 -8.18 5.28
C ILE A 130 3.77 -8.97 4.34
N GLY A 131 3.24 -10.01 3.69
CA GLY A 131 3.98 -10.77 2.70
C GLY A 131 4.46 -9.92 1.51
N THR A 132 3.60 -9.07 0.97
CA THR A 132 3.95 -8.14 -0.12
C THR A 132 4.96 -7.08 0.35
N MET A 133 4.83 -6.55 1.58
CA MET A 133 5.85 -5.66 2.14
C MET A 133 7.21 -6.34 2.27
N LEU A 134 7.25 -7.55 2.81
CA LEU A 134 8.48 -8.32 2.98
C LEU A 134 9.12 -8.65 1.62
N GLN A 135 8.31 -9.00 0.63
CA GLN A 135 8.74 -9.19 -0.75
C GLN A 135 9.36 -7.90 -1.32
N ASN A 136 8.71 -6.75 -1.15
CA ASN A 136 9.21 -5.47 -1.66
C ASN A 136 10.50 -5.03 -0.97
N ILE A 137 10.63 -5.26 0.34
CA ILE A 137 11.86 -5.00 1.09
C ILE A 137 12.99 -5.93 0.61
N SER A 138 12.69 -7.22 0.40
CA SER A 138 13.65 -8.18 -0.16
C SER A 138 14.10 -7.76 -1.56
N ASN A 139 13.17 -7.38 -2.44
CA ASN A 139 13.46 -6.89 -3.78
C ASN A 139 14.38 -5.67 -3.76
N LEU A 140 14.03 -4.66 -2.95
CA LEU A 140 14.83 -3.46 -2.80
C LEU A 140 16.23 -3.78 -2.25
N GLY A 141 16.31 -4.63 -1.23
CA GLY A 141 17.59 -5.04 -0.63
C GLY A 141 18.50 -5.74 -1.64
N VAL A 142 17.97 -6.78 -2.31
CA VAL A 142 18.71 -7.53 -3.34
C VAL A 142 19.08 -6.64 -4.52
N GLY A 143 18.16 -5.80 -4.99
CA GLY A 143 18.39 -4.86 -6.09
C GLY A 143 19.49 -3.84 -5.79
N ILE A 144 19.50 -3.25 -4.61
CA ILE A 144 20.54 -2.30 -4.18
C ILE A 144 21.89 -3.01 -4.04
N VAL A 145 21.93 -4.18 -3.40
CA VAL A 145 23.16 -4.96 -3.22
C VAL A 145 23.77 -5.32 -4.57
N LEU A 146 22.96 -5.83 -5.51
CA LEU A 146 23.43 -6.12 -6.87
C LEU A 146 23.94 -4.86 -7.59
N ALA A 147 23.21 -3.75 -7.51
CA ALA A 147 23.63 -2.51 -8.14
C ALA A 147 25.01 -2.04 -7.65
N PHE A 148 25.26 -2.09 -6.33
CA PHE A 148 26.55 -1.71 -5.75
C PHE A 148 27.69 -2.65 -6.15
N ILE A 149 27.43 -3.96 -6.25
CA ILE A 149 28.44 -4.95 -6.67
C ILE A 149 28.87 -4.71 -8.13
N TYR A 150 27.93 -4.48 -9.05
CA TYR A 150 28.24 -4.34 -10.48
C TYR A 150 28.70 -2.93 -10.88
N GLY A 151 28.40 -1.90 -10.10
CA GLY A 151 28.82 -0.54 -10.44
C GLY A 151 28.50 0.54 -9.42
N TRP A 152 29.22 0.54 -8.30
CA TRP A 152 29.06 1.51 -7.20
C TRP A 152 28.96 2.98 -7.63
N SER A 153 29.78 3.42 -8.61
CA SER A 153 29.82 4.84 -9.00
C SER A 153 28.55 5.30 -9.72
N LEU A 154 27.89 4.40 -10.46
CA LEU A 154 26.66 4.70 -11.19
C LEU A 154 25.45 4.61 -10.24
N THR A 155 25.48 3.65 -9.30
CA THR A 155 24.48 3.50 -8.25
C THR A 155 24.39 4.74 -7.35
N LEU A 156 25.52 5.36 -6.99
CA LEU A 156 25.54 6.58 -6.17
C LEU A 156 24.81 7.75 -6.83
N ILE A 157 24.95 7.92 -8.15
CA ILE A 157 24.26 8.98 -8.89
C ILE A 157 22.76 8.76 -8.82
N MET A 158 22.29 7.54 -9.08
CA MET A 158 20.86 7.23 -8.97
C MET A 158 20.33 7.38 -7.55
N LEU A 159 21.12 6.97 -6.55
CA LEU A 159 20.75 7.13 -5.15
C LEU A 159 20.63 8.61 -4.76
N ALA A 160 21.36 9.51 -5.41
CA ALA A 160 21.20 10.96 -5.23
C ALA A 160 19.85 11.48 -5.75
N PHE A 161 19.22 10.82 -6.75
CA PHE A 161 17.88 11.18 -7.24
C PHE A 161 16.74 10.65 -6.35
N VAL A 162 16.96 9.53 -5.65
CA VAL A 162 15.97 8.92 -4.74
C VAL A 162 15.39 9.89 -3.69
N PRO A 163 16.17 10.69 -2.93
CA PRO A 163 15.60 11.62 -1.94
C PRO A 163 14.72 12.70 -2.59
N PHE A 164 15.04 13.15 -3.81
CA PHE A 164 14.19 14.09 -4.54
C PHE A 164 12.85 13.46 -4.93
N MET A 165 12.86 12.19 -5.35
CA MET A 165 11.62 11.43 -5.61
C MET A 165 10.78 11.24 -4.35
N ILE A 166 11.41 10.87 -3.24
CA ILE A 166 10.73 10.70 -1.95
C ILE A 166 10.10 12.02 -1.51
N LEU A 167 10.83 13.12 -1.59
CA LEU A 167 10.33 14.44 -1.22
C LEU A 167 9.15 14.86 -2.10
N ALA A 168 9.25 14.68 -3.41
CA ALA A 168 8.18 15.01 -4.36
C ALA A 168 6.93 14.16 -4.12
N GLY A 169 7.10 12.85 -3.91
CA GLY A 169 6.01 11.93 -3.56
C GLY A 169 5.35 12.27 -2.23
N PHE A 170 6.14 12.60 -1.21
CA PHE A 170 5.61 13.05 0.08
C PHE A 170 4.80 14.34 -0.05
N LEU A 171 5.29 15.32 -0.80
CA LEU A 171 4.56 16.56 -1.05
C LEU A 171 3.24 16.30 -1.77
N GLN A 172 3.25 15.39 -2.75
CA GLN A 172 2.05 14.96 -3.49
C GLN A 172 1.02 14.31 -2.55
N THR A 173 1.44 13.37 -1.69
CA THR A 173 0.54 12.75 -0.71
C THR A 173 0.02 13.76 0.30
N TYR A 174 0.87 14.65 0.83
CA TYR A 174 0.50 15.66 1.80
C TYR A 174 -0.55 16.65 1.25
N LEU A 175 -0.40 17.07 -0.01
CA LEU A 175 -1.37 17.96 -0.65
C LEU A 175 -2.70 17.26 -0.95
N LEU A 176 -2.66 15.97 -1.30
CA LEU A 176 -3.87 15.17 -1.47
C LEU A 176 -4.65 15.02 -0.15
N THR A 177 -3.98 14.76 0.96
CA THR A 177 -4.63 14.51 2.26
C THR A 177 -5.04 15.80 2.98
N GLY A 178 -4.14 16.79 3.10
CA GLY A 178 -4.40 18.00 3.88
C GLY A 178 -5.48 18.92 3.32
N ILE A 179 -5.77 18.82 2.01
CA ILE A 179 -6.81 19.61 1.34
C ILE A 179 -8.14 18.85 1.32
N ALA A 180 -8.12 17.50 1.32
CA ALA A 180 -9.33 16.68 1.40
C ALA A 180 -10.14 16.96 2.68
N ASP A 181 -9.48 17.23 3.80
CA ASP A 181 -10.15 17.60 5.06
C ASP A 181 -10.88 18.95 4.97
N LYS A 182 -10.36 19.90 4.18
CA LYS A 182 -11.02 21.20 3.98
C LYS A 182 -12.25 21.06 3.08
N ASP A 183 -12.11 20.32 1.98
CA ASP A 183 -13.23 20.06 1.06
C ASP A 183 -14.35 19.28 1.77
N LYS A 184 -13.99 18.34 2.65
CA LYS A 184 -14.97 17.60 3.47
C LYS A 184 -15.82 18.54 4.34
N LYS A 185 -15.23 19.53 5.00
CA LYS A 185 -15.97 20.50 5.83
C LYS A 185 -16.95 21.35 5.01
N VAL A 186 -16.53 21.83 3.84
CA VAL A 186 -17.40 22.62 2.96
C VAL A 186 -18.55 21.76 2.42
N LEU A 187 -18.27 20.49 2.09
CA LEU A 187 -19.30 19.54 1.66
C LEU A 187 -20.29 19.20 2.78
N GLU A 188 -19.82 19.08 4.03
CA GLU A 188 -20.68 18.91 5.21
C GLU A 188 -21.61 20.12 5.42
N GLU A 189 -21.12 21.35 5.24
CA GLU A 189 -21.97 22.55 5.31
C GLU A 189 -23.03 22.57 4.19
N ALA A 190 -22.63 22.30 2.95
CA ALA A 190 -23.56 22.20 1.82
C ALA A 190 -24.60 21.10 2.07
N GLY A 191 -24.16 19.94 2.59
CA GLY A 191 -25.02 18.83 2.97
C GLY A 191 -26.03 19.20 4.04
N LYS A 192 -25.65 19.98 5.06
CA LYS A 192 -26.58 20.48 6.09
C LYS A 192 -27.71 21.32 5.49
N ILE A 193 -27.38 22.24 4.58
CA ILE A 193 -28.39 23.08 3.89
C ILE A 193 -29.36 22.21 3.11
N ALA A 194 -28.85 21.22 2.37
CA ALA A 194 -29.68 20.30 1.61
C ALA A 194 -30.61 19.48 2.52
N VAL A 195 -30.08 18.90 3.61
CA VAL A 195 -30.86 18.12 4.58
C VAL A 195 -31.94 18.98 5.23
N GLU A 196 -31.60 20.18 5.71
CA GLU A 196 -32.56 21.10 6.35
C GLU A 196 -33.70 21.50 5.40
N SER A 197 -33.36 21.79 4.14
CA SER A 197 -34.32 22.19 3.10
C SER A 197 -35.25 21.03 2.71
N ILE A 198 -34.70 19.83 2.56
CA ILE A 198 -35.47 18.63 2.19
C ILE A 198 -36.37 18.18 3.35
N SER A 199 -35.83 18.13 4.57
CA SER A 199 -36.61 17.75 5.76
C SER A 199 -37.77 18.70 6.04
N ASN A 200 -37.63 19.99 5.69
CA ASN A 200 -38.66 21.01 5.90
C ASN A 200 -39.30 21.50 4.59
N ILE A 201 -39.38 20.64 3.56
CA ILE A 201 -39.81 21.04 2.21
C ILE A 201 -41.19 21.72 2.18
N ARG A 202 -42.12 21.32 3.07
CA ARG A 202 -43.44 21.96 3.17
C ARG A 202 -43.33 23.42 3.61
N THR A 203 -42.47 23.73 4.58
CA THR A 203 -42.22 25.09 5.07
C THR A 203 -41.49 25.92 4.01
N VAL A 204 -40.51 25.34 3.33
CA VAL A 204 -39.77 26.01 2.25
C VAL A 204 -40.70 26.39 1.10
N ALA A 205 -41.60 25.48 0.72
CA ALA A 205 -42.59 25.73 -0.34
C ALA A 205 -43.66 26.75 0.08
N GLN A 206 -44.11 26.71 1.34
CA GLN A 206 -45.04 27.71 1.89
C GLN A 206 -44.43 29.12 1.90
N LEU A 207 -43.13 29.23 2.13
CA LEU A 207 -42.39 30.50 2.10
C LEU A 207 -41.90 30.89 0.70
N THR A 208 -42.12 30.04 -0.31
CA THR A 208 -41.64 30.19 -1.70
C THR A 208 -40.13 30.48 -1.79
N LYS A 209 -39.34 29.82 -0.95
CA LYS A 209 -37.87 30.01 -0.81
C LYS A 209 -37.05 28.89 -1.45
N GLU A 210 -37.62 28.07 -2.32
CA GLU A 210 -36.91 26.95 -2.96
C GLU A 210 -35.67 27.43 -3.74
N GLN A 211 -35.80 28.51 -4.51
CA GLN A 211 -34.67 29.09 -5.24
C GLN A 211 -33.58 29.64 -4.31
N TYR A 212 -33.97 30.23 -3.18
CA TYR A 212 -33.01 30.77 -2.21
C TYR A 212 -32.12 29.66 -1.63
N PHE A 213 -32.70 28.53 -1.21
CA PHE A 213 -31.93 27.40 -0.71
C PHE A 213 -31.12 26.70 -1.81
N GLY A 214 -31.65 26.65 -3.04
CA GLY A 214 -30.93 26.15 -4.21
C GLY A 214 -29.67 26.98 -4.52
N ASP A 215 -29.81 28.30 -4.52
CA ASP A 215 -28.71 29.23 -4.77
C ASP A 215 -27.66 29.18 -3.66
N GLU A 216 -28.08 29.11 -2.39
CA GLU A 216 -27.16 29.00 -1.26
C GLU A 216 -26.39 27.66 -1.28
N TYR A 217 -27.04 26.56 -1.67
CA TYR A 217 -26.38 25.28 -1.89
C TYR A 217 -25.36 25.35 -3.04
N CYS A 218 -25.74 25.92 -4.19
CA CYS A 218 -24.85 26.13 -5.33
C CYS A 218 -23.65 27.00 -4.97
N LYS A 219 -23.85 28.08 -4.20
CA LYS A 219 -22.80 28.98 -3.73
C LYS A 219 -21.80 28.27 -2.82
N LYS A 220 -22.25 27.37 -1.94
CA LYS A 220 -21.36 26.53 -1.12
C LYS A 220 -20.56 25.54 -1.96
N LEU A 221 -21.18 24.95 -2.98
CA LEU A 221 -20.48 24.04 -3.91
C LEU A 221 -19.48 24.75 -4.84
N ASP A 222 -19.73 26.00 -5.21
CA ASP A 222 -18.82 26.77 -6.08
C ASP A 222 -17.44 26.97 -5.40
N VAL A 223 -17.41 27.06 -4.07
CA VAL A 223 -16.15 27.08 -3.30
C VAL A 223 -15.38 25.76 -3.48
N CYS A 224 -16.06 24.61 -3.37
CA CYS A 224 -15.46 23.30 -3.64
C CYS A 224 -14.97 23.19 -5.09
N PHE A 225 -15.75 23.69 -6.06
CA PHE A 225 -15.35 23.67 -7.47
C PHE A 225 -14.08 24.48 -7.71
N LYS A 226 -14.02 25.72 -7.22
CA LYS A 226 -12.83 26.59 -7.34
C LYS A 226 -11.60 25.98 -6.66
N ASN A 227 -11.77 25.37 -5.49
CA ASN A 227 -10.70 24.66 -4.81
C ASN A 227 -10.21 23.45 -5.63
N SER A 228 -11.14 22.69 -6.22
CA SER A 228 -10.83 21.54 -7.07
C SER A 228 -10.05 21.94 -8.32
N VAL A 229 -10.41 23.04 -8.99
CA VAL A 229 -9.66 23.55 -10.15
C VAL A 229 -8.23 23.96 -9.76
N ARG A 230 -8.08 24.73 -8.67
CA ARG A 230 -6.76 25.12 -8.17
C ARG A 230 -5.93 23.88 -7.78
N ARG A 231 -6.58 22.88 -7.19
CA ARG A 231 -5.96 21.60 -6.85
C ARG A 231 -5.49 20.86 -8.09
N ALA A 232 -6.29 20.79 -9.14
CA ALA A 232 -5.93 20.09 -10.37
C ALA A 232 -4.64 20.67 -10.98
N HIS A 233 -4.48 21.99 -10.98
CA HIS A 233 -3.25 22.63 -11.46
C HIS A 233 -2.03 22.35 -10.58
N VAL A 234 -2.15 22.51 -9.25
CA VAL A 234 -1.04 22.26 -8.31
C VAL A 234 -0.63 20.79 -8.35
N PHE A 235 -1.61 19.88 -8.32
CA PHE A 235 -1.39 18.44 -8.40
C PHE A 235 -0.77 18.05 -9.73
N GLY A 236 -1.27 18.57 -10.86
CA GLY A 236 -0.72 18.28 -12.18
C GLY A 236 0.73 18.73 -12.32
N LEU A 237 1.09 19.91 -11.79
CA LEU A 237 2.47 20.41 -11.81
C LEU A 237 3.40 19.52 -10.97
N LEU A 238 2.98 19.15 -9.76
CA LEU A 238 3.76 18.27 -8.89
C LEU A 238 3.92 16.86 -9.46
N PHE A 239 2.84 16.31 -10.02
CA PHE A 239 2.86 15.01 -10.66
C PHE A 239 3.84 15.00 -11.84
N GLY A 240 3.73 16.00 -12.72
CA GLY A 240 4.66 16.16 -13.84
C GLY A 240 6.11 16.38 -13.40
N PHE A 241 6.33 17.10 -12.29
CA PHE A 241 7.67 17.30 -11.72
C PHE A 241 8.27 16.00 -11.19
N THR A 242 7.49 15.16 -10.50
CA THR A 242 7.93 13.84 -10.02
C THR A 242 8.33 12.93 -11.18
N ASP A 243 7.49 12.84 -12.23
CA ASP A 243 7.79 12.05 -13.42
C ASP A 243 9.01 12.59 -14.18
N ALA A 244 9.15 13.92 -14.28
CA ALA A 244 10.30 14.54 -14.92
C ALA A 244 11.61 14.18 -14.20
N ILE A 245 11.64 14.21 -12.86
CA ILE A 245 12.82 13.77 -12.08
C ILE A 245 13.20 12.32 -12.40
N MET A 246 12.21 11.44 -12.59
CA MET A 246 12.46 10.04 -12.96
C MET A 246 13.14 9.94 -14.32
N PHE A 247 12.62 10.63 -15.33
CA PHE A 247 13.23 10.63 -16.66
C PHE A 247 14.60 11.30 -16.67
N PHE A 248 14.81 12.38 -15.91
CA PHE A 248 16.13 12.99 -15.76
C PHE A 248 17.13 12.05 -15.07
N GLY A 249 16.70 11.28 -14.08
CA GLY A 249 17.53 10.24 -13.44
C GLY A 249 17.97 9.17 -14.44
N ILE A 250 17.05 8.68 -15.27
CA ILE A 250 17.36 7.70 -16.33
C ILE A 250 18.30 8.32 -17.39
N ALA A 251 18.07 9.58 -17.79
CA ALA A 251 18.94 10.27 -18.74
C ALA A 251 20.36 10.48 -18.17
N ALA A 252 20.47 10.84 -16.89
CA ALA A 252 21.76 10.98 -16.19
C ALA A 252 22.48 9.62 -16.09
N LEU A 253 21.75 8.54 -15.79
CA LEU A 253 22.27 7.18 -15.78
C LEU A 253 22.89 6.81 -17.12
N PHE A 254 22.17 7.01 -18.22
CA PHE A 254 22.68 6.67 -19.56
C PHE A 254 23.84 7.57 -19.98
N SER A 255 23.77 8.87 -19.70
CA SER A 255 24.84 9.82 -20.08
C SER A 255 26.15 9.51 -19.36
N PHE A 256 26.09 9.31 -18.03
CA PHE A 256 27.28 8.97 -17.24
C PHE A 256 27.72 7.52 -17.47
N GLY A 257 26.76 6.60 -17.63
CA GLY A 257 27.02 5.21 -17.99
C GLY A 257 27.78 5.08 -19.31
N ALA A 258 27.36 5.82 -20.35
CA ALA A 258 28.07 5.86 -21.63
C ALA A 258 29.51 6.35 -21.48
N TRP A 259 29.73 7.42 -20.71
CA TRP A 259 31.08 7.93 -20.43
C TRP A 259 31.96 6.90 -19.69
N ARG A 260 31.39 6.17 -18.71
CA ARG A 260 32.09 5.08 -18.01
C ARG A 260 32.42 3.89 -18.90
N VAL A 261 31.52 3.55 -19.83
CA VAL A 261 31.76 2.50 -20.82
C VAL A 261 32.87 2.90 -21.78
N GLN A 262 32.90 4.15 -22.24
CA GLN A 262 33.99 4.66 -23.09
C GLN A 262 35.37 4.60 -22.41
N GLN A 263 35.41 4.77 -21.08
CA GLN A 263 36.65 4.64 -20.31
C GLN A 263 37.07 3.18 -20.04
N GLY A 264 36.28 2.19 -20.45
CA GLY A 264 36.52 0.78 -20.15
C GLY A 264 36.34 0.41 -18.67
N ALA A 265 35.80 1.31 -17.85
CA ALA A 265 35.59 1.08 -16.42
C ALA A 265 34.35 0.23 -16.11
N MET A 266 33.44 0.09 -17.08
CA MET A 266 32.17 -0.64 -16.94
C MET A 266 31.72 -1.19 -18.28
N THR A 267 31.03 -2.33 -18.29
CA THR A 267 30.38 -2.88 -19.49
C THR A 267 28.97 -2.31 -19.67
N PHE A 268 28.48 -2.29 -20.89
CA PHE A 268 27.08 -1.90 -21.19
C PHE A 268 26.07 -2.79 -20.45
N GLU A 269 26.40 -4.07 -20.29
CA GLU A 269 25.63 -5.03 -19.50
C GLU A 269 25.41 -4.55 -18.06
N ASN A 270 26.47 -4.09 -17.38
CA ASN A 270 26.39 -3.60 -16.00
C ASN A 270 25.51 -2.34 -15.90
N VAL A 271 25.57 -1.45 -16.90
CA VAL A 271 24.72 -0.26 -16.95
C VAL A 271 23.23 -0.65 -17.04
N MET A 272 22.90 -1.61 -17.90
CA MET A 272 21.53 -2.14 -18.03
C MET A 272 21.07 -2.88 -16.79
N LEU A 273 21.96 -3.64 -16.14
CA LEU A 273 21.68 -4.34 -14.89
C LEU A 273 21.30 -3.34 -13.79
N ILE A 274 22.11 -2.30 -13.61
CA ILE A 274 21.87 -1.25 -12.62
C ILE A 274 20.56 -0.51 -12.90
N LEU A 275 20.27 -0.19 -14.17
CA LEU A 275 18.99 0.42 -14.56
C LEU A 275 17.80 -0.44 -14.13
N ASN A 276 17.80 -1.72 -14.51
CA ASN A 276 16.69 -2.63 -14.23
C ASN A 276 16.51 -2.86 -12.72
N CYS A 277 17.59 -3.07 -11.97
CA CYS A 277 17.53 -3.24 -10.52
C CYS A 277 16.94 -2.02 -9.81
N ILE A 278 17.31 -0.82 -10.22
CA ILE A 278 16.82 0.42 -9.61
C ILE A 278 15.37 0.69 -10.00
N LEU A 279 14.99 0.44 -11.26
CA LEU A 279 13.61 0.61 -11.73
C LEU A 279 12.63 -0.31 -10.97
N PHE A 280 12.95 -1.60 -10.88
CA PHE A 280 12.12 -2.55 -10.13
C PHE A 280 12.13 -2.25 -8.63
N GLY A 281 13.27 -1.87 -8.06
CA GLY A 281 13.36 -1.42 -6.67
C GLY A 281 12.47 -0.20 -6.38
N ALA A 282 12.48 0.81 -7.25
CA ALA A 282 11.64 2.00 -7.13
C ALA A 282 10.14 1.66 -7.22
N MET A 283 9.75 0.76 -8.13
CA MET A 283 8.37 0.27 -8.22
C MET A 283 7.93 -0.43 -6.92
N SER A 284 8.79 -1.25 -6.31
CA SER A 284 8.50 -1.89 -5.02
C SER A 284 8.34 -0.89 -3.87
N VAL A 285 9.11 0.21 -3.86
CA VAL A 285 8.90 1.31 -2.89
C VAL A 285 7.53 1.93 -3.09
N GLY A 286 7.17 2.27 -4.33
CA GLY A 286 5.87 2.87 -4.65
C GLY A 286 4.70 1.97 -4.24
N GLN A 287 4.78 0.67 -4.55
CA GLN A 287 3.79 -0.31 -4.10
C GLN A 287 3.72 -0.37 -2.57
N THR A 288 4.85 -0.43 -1.87
CA THR A 288 4.86 -0.47 -0.40
C THR A 288 4.27 0.79 0.22
N ALA A 289 4.59 1.96 -0.33
CA ALA A 289 4.04 3.24 0.12
C ALA A 289 2.51 3.31 -0.06
N SER A 290 1.98 2.75 -1.16
CA SER A 290 0.53 2.71 -1.40
C SER A 290 -0.25 1.89 -0.36
N MET A 291 0.43 1.02 0.39
CA MET A 291 -0.18 0.15 1.40
C MET A 291 -0.29 0.84 2.77
N ALA A 292 0.41 1.96 3.00
CA ALA A 292 0.45 2.65 4.28
C ALA A 292 -0.93 3.03 4.88
N PRO A 293 -1.94 3.48 4.09
CA PRO A 293 -3.28 3.76 4.61
C PRO A 293 -3.96 2.54 5.22
N ASP A 294 -3.82 1.37 4.60
CA ASP A 294 -4.43 0.11 5.08
C ASP A 294 -3.84 -0.28 6.44
N TYR A 295 -2.53 -0.11 6.61
CA TYR A 295 -1.86 -0.34 7.89
C TYR A 295 -2.33 0.64 8.96
N SER A 296 -2.46 1.93 8.63
CA SER A 296 -2.97 2.93 9.57
C SER A 296 -4.39 2.57 10.04
N LYS A 297 -5.25 2.12 9.11
CA LYS A 297 -6.61 1.68 9.42
C LYS A 297 -6.62 0.46 10.33
N ALA A 298 -5.81 -0.55 10.02
CA ALA A 298 -5.73 -1.77 10.83
C ALA A 298 -5.17 -1.54 12.23
N ILE A 299 -4.23 -0.61 12.41
CA ILE A 299 -3.74 -0.22 13.74
C ILE A 299 -4.87 0.41 14.57
N ALA A 300 -5.67 1.29 13.96
CA ALA A 300 -6.83 1.89 14.63
C ALA A 300 -7.87 0.82 15.03
N SER A 301 -8.25 -0.07 14.12
CA SER A 301 -9.17 -1.17 14.40
C SER A 301 -8.62 -2.15 15.45
N SER A 302 -7.31 -2.44 15.41
CA SER A 302 -6.64 -3.27 16.43
C SER A 302 -6.72 -2.64 17.82
N LYS A 303 -6.56 -1.31 17.93
CA LYS A 303 -6.65 -0.58 19.19
C LYS A 303 -8.05 -0.67 19.78
N ASN A 304 -9.09 -0.53 18.95
CA ASN A 304 -10.49 -0.71 19.38
C ASN A 304 -10.73 -2.12 19.89
N ILE A 305 -10.35 -3.14 19.12
CA ILE A 305 -10.50 -4.55 19.51
C ILE A 305 -9.75 -4.84 20.83
N LEU A 306 -8.53 -4.34 20.97
CA LEU A 306 -7.73 -4.54 22.19
C LEU A 306 -8.36 -3.84 23.40
N SER A 307 -8.89 -2.63 23.22
CA SER A 307 -9.60 -1.91 24.28
C SER A 307 -10.84 -2.66 24.75
N LEU A 308 -11.57 -3.31 23.83
CA LEU A 308 -12.71 -4.16 24.16
C LEU A 308 -12.27 -5.42 24.93
N PHE A 309 -11.17 -6.06 24.54
CA PHE A 309 -10.64 -7.23 25.25
C PHE A 309 -10.10 -6.93 26.64
N GLN A 310 -9.61 -5.70 26.86
CA GLN A 310 -9.08 -5.27 28.16
C GLN A 310 -10.18 -4.72 29.09
N ARG A 311 -11.38 -4.45 28.57
CA ARG A 311 -12.51 -3.97 29.37
C ARG A 311 -13.03 -5.10 30.26
N VAL A 312 -12.89 -4.91 31.57
CA VAL A 312 -13.51 -5.78 32.58
C VAL A 312 -14.88 -5.19 32.92
N PRO A 313 -15.98 -5.95 32.75
CA PRO A 313 -17.32 -5.47 33.07
C PRO A 313 -17.50 -5.31 34.58
N THR A 314 -18.32 -4.34 35.00
CA THR A 314 -18.64 -4.09 36.41
C THR A 314 -19.41 -5.26 37.03
N ILE A 315 -20.23 -5.93 36.22
CA ILE A 315 -20.97 -7.15 36.57
C ILE A 315 -20.51 -8.23 35.58
N ASP A 316 -19.69 -9.16 36.04
CA ASP A 316 -19.19 -10.26 35.20
C ASP A 316 -20.16 -11.44 35.20
N ASN A 317 -20.93 -11.57 34.11
CA ASN A 317 -21.84 -12.69 33.88
C ASN A 317 -21.12 -14.04 33.63
N SER A 318 -19.79 -14.05 33.52
CA SER A 318 -18.98 -15.25 33.30
C SER A 318 -18.11 -15.67 34.48
N SER A 319 -18.16 -14.92 35.59
CA SER A 319 -17.51 -15.32 36.84
C SER A 319 -18.22 -16.54 37.42
N THR A 320 -17.48 -17.62 37.66
CA THR A 320 -17.94 -18.80 38.42
C THR A 320 -17.96 -18.56 39.93
N VAL A 321 -17.44 -17.42 40.39
CA VAL A 321 -17.55 -16.98 41.78
C VAL A 321 -18.85 -16.20 41.89
N GLY A 322 -19.91 -16.91 42.26
CA GLY A 322 -21.19 -16.29 42.57
C GLY A 322 -21.06 -15.45 43.85
N ASN A 323 -21.40 -14.17 43.77
CA ASN A 323 -21.82 -13.47 44.97
C ASN A 323 -23.26 -13.91 45.23
N GLU A 324 -23.44 -14.71 46.27
CA GLU A 324 -24.75 -14.87 46.90
C GLU A 324 -25.24 -13.46 47.28
N LEU A 325 -26.36 -13.05 46.67
CA LEU A 325 -27.15 -11.90 47.12
C LEU A 325 -28.01 -12.32 48.30
#